data_AF-A0A832R5U6-F1
#
_entry.id   AF-A0A832R5U6-F1
#
_cell.length_a   1.000
_cell.length_b   1.000
_cell.length_c   1.000
_cell.angle_alpha   90.00
_cell.angle_beta   90.00
_cell.angle_gamma   90.00
#
_symmetry.space_group_name_H-M   'P 1'
#
loop_
_entity.id
_entity.type
_entity.pdbx_description
1 polymer ?
#
loop_
_entity_poly.entity_id
_entity_poly.type
_entity_poly.pdbx_seq_one_letter_code
_entity_poly.pdbx_strand_id
1 'polypeptide(L)'
;SMAELARRAGINEATLYKKSNAALKERAVLWLDALKKKETVGRVQVRRSYQERAEGWHEKYKALETRHGITELQFQQLQAQHEKLKRDYNALMEQMRAGAESNVIPIQKGSS
;
A
#
# COMPACT_ATOMS: atom_id res chain seq x y z
N SER A 1 4.56 22.69 22.59
CA SER A 1 4.81 24.02 23.16
C SER A 1 5.06 25.02 22.04
N MET A 2 5.10 26.32 22.32
CA MET A 2 5.35 27.35 21.30
C MET A 2 6.79 27.27 20.75
N ALA A 3 7.77 27.06 21.62
CA ALA A 3 9.16 26.77 21.26
C ALA A 3 9.30 25.62 20.25
N GLU A 4 8.58 24.52 20.48
CA GLU A 4 8.57 23.35 19.59
C GLU A 4 7.97 23.66 18.21
N LEU A 5 6.93 24.50 18.17
CA LEU A 5 6.34 24.95 16.92
C LEU A 5 7.32 25.82 16.12
N ALA A 6 7.99 26.77 16.79
CA ALA A 6 9.00 27.62 16.18
C ALA A 6 10.16 26.79 15.61
N ARG A 7 10.64 25.81 16.37
CA ARG A 7 11.69 24.88 15.96
C ARG A 7 11.31 24.07 14.71
N ARG A 8 10.07 23.56 14.61
CA ARG A 8 9.59 22.83 13.42
C ARG A 8 9.39 23.72 12.20
N ALA A 9 9.00 24.96 12.43
CA ALA A 9 8.84 25.95 11.38
C ALA A 9 10.17 26.57 10.92
N GLY A 10 11.30 26.22 11.56
CA GLY A 10 12.61 26.77 11.22
C GLY A 10 12.75 28.26 11.56
N ILE A 11 11.90 28.79 12.45
CA ILE A 11 11.91 30.20 12.87
C ILE A 11 12.42 30.33 14.29
N ASN A 12 13.06 31.46 14.60
CA ASN A 12 13.39 31.80 15.99
C ASN A 12 12.09 32.06 16.76
N GLU A 13 11.94 31.46 17.95
CA GLU A 13 10.77 31.62 18.82
C GLU A 13 10.45 33.10 19.10
N ALA A 14 11.45 33.95 19.29
CA ALA A 14 11.26 35.38 19.51
C ALA A 14 10.48 36.07 18.36
N THR A 15 10.51 35.50 17.16
CA THR A 15 9.77 35.99 15.99
C THR A 15 8.26 35.94 16.21
N LEU A 16 7.77 34.93 16.95
CA LEU A 16 6.34 34.79 17.26
C LEU A 16 5.86 35.83 18.28
N TYR A 17 6.79 36.44 19.04
CA TYR A 17 6.46 37.45 20.06
C TYR A 17 6.62 38.89 19.56
N LYS A 18 7.02 39.10 18.30
CA LYS A 18 7.07 40.43 17.68
C LYS A 18 5.66 40.98 17.48
N LYS A 19 5.46 42.28 17.72
CA LYS A 19 4.17 42.97 17.54
C LYS A 19 3.58 42.79 16.14
N SER A 20 4.41 42.70 15.11
CA SER A 20 4.00 42.46 13.71
C SER A 20 3.37 41.08 13.49
N ASN A 21 3.64 40.11 14.36
CA ASN A 21 3.21 38.72 14.23
C ASN A 21 2.11 38.34 15.22
N ALA A 22 1.41 39.33 15.80
CA ALA A 22 0.36 39.11 16.79
C ALA A 22 -0.73 38.14 16.28
N ALA A 23 -1.23 38.35 15.05
CA ALA A 23 -2.23 37.48 14.43
C ALA A 23 -1.72 36.03 14.23
N LEU A 24 -0.44 35.87 13.84
CA LEU A 24 0.17 34.55 13.67
C LEU A 24 0.31 33.83 15.02
N LYS A 25 0.70 34.56 16.07
CA LYS A 25 0.81 34.04 17.43
C LYS A 25 -0.54 33.55 17.94
N GLU A 26 -1.60 34.35 17.79
CA GLU A 26 -2.95 33.97 18.22
C GLU A 26 -3.43 32.71 17.51
N ARG A 27 -3.23 32.62 16.18
CA ARG A 27 -3.58 31.44 15.40
C ARG A 27 -2.76 30.20 15.82
N ALA A 28 -1.48 30.37 16.13
CA ALA A 28 -0.61 29.30 16.63
C ALA A 28 -1.03 28.80 18.02
N VAL A 29 -1.46 29.70 18.91
CA VAL A 29 -2.01 29.34 20.24
C VAL A 29 -3.30 28.56 20.08
N LEU A 30 -4.24 29.06 19.28
CA LEU A 30 -5.52 28.39 19.02
C LEU A 30 -5.32 26.99 18.41
N TRP A 31 -4.38 26.85 17.49
CA TRP A 31 -4.02 25.57 16.90
C TRP A 31 -3.41 24.60 17.92
N LEU A 32 -2.49 25.08 18.78
CA LEU A 32 -1.93 24.28 19.87
C LEU A 32 -3.01 23.83 20.87
N ASP A 33 -3.97 24.70 21.18
CA ASP A 33 -5.06 24.36 22.10
C ASP A 33 -6.09 23.42 21.48
N ALA A 34 -6.36 23.55 20.18
CA ALA A 34 -7.15 22.58 19.42
C ALA A 34 -6.47 21.20 19.40
N LEU A 35 -5.15 21.15 19.22
CA LEU A 35 -4.38 19.90 19.28
C LEU A 35 -4.42 19.26 20.67
N LYS A 36 -4.22 20.04 21.74
CA LYS A 36 -4.33 19.55 23.13
C LYS A 36 -5.71 18.99 23.43
N LYS A 37 -6.77 19.58 22.88
CA LYS A 37 -8.16 19.11 23.04
C LYS A 37 -8.46 17.87 22.19
N LYS A 38 -7.81 17.73 21.03
CA LYS A 38 -8.01 16.61 20.10
C LYS A 38 -7.17 15.37 20.45
N GLU A 39 -6.16 15.50 21.32
CA GLU A 39 -5.18 14.45 21.55
C GLU A 39 -5.00 14.12 23.05
N THR A 40 -6.03 13.52 23.63
CA THR A 40 -5.85 12.53 24.70
C THR A 40 -5.80 11.12 24.10
N VAL A 41 -5.06 10.94 23.00
CA VAL A 41 -4.69 9.60 22.51
C VAL A 41 -3.27 9.31 22.99
N GLY A 42 -3.17 9.10 24.30
CA GLY A 42 -2.09 8.35 24.96
C GLY A 42 -0.64 8.70 24.61
N ARG A 43 -0.08 9.74 25.26
CA ARG A 43 1.28 9.57 25.81
C ARG A 43 1.18 8.71 27.07
N VAL A 44 0.90 7.43 26.89
CA VAL A 44 1.12 6.47 27.96
C VAL A 44 2.54 5.94 27.78
N GLN A 45 3.46 6.35 28.64
CA GLN A 45 4.64 5.53 28.90
C GLN A 45 4.16 4.27 29.63
N VAL A 46 3.60 3.31 28.90
CA VAL A 46 3.55 1.94 29.41
C VAL A 46 4.93 1.38 29.14
N ARG A 47 5.76 1.25 30.17
CA ARG A 47 6.81 0.23 30.12
C ARG A 47 6.06 -1.10 29.98
N ARG A 48 5.81 -1.53 28.74
CA ARG A 48 5.30 -2.87 28.51
C ARG A 48 6.27 -3.82 29.17
N SER A 49 5.75 -4.76 29.96
CA SER A 49 6.62 -5.76 30.57
C SER A 49 7.37 -6.51 29.46
N TYR A 50 8.51 -7.12 29.79
CA TYR A 50 9.22 -7.94 28.79
C TYR A 50 8.31 -9.01 28.19
N GLN A 51 7.37 -9.55 28.98
CA GLN A 51 6.38 -10.54 28.55
C GLN A 51 5.42 -9.95 27.51
N GLU A 52 4.81 -8.79 27.76
CA GLU A 52 3.88 -8.15 26.80
C GLU A 52 4.57 -7.78 25.48
N ARG A 53 5.87 -7.46 25.52
CA ARG A 53 6.64 -7.24 24.30
C ARG A 53 6.91 -8.54 23.56
N ALA A 54 7.27 -9.61 24.27
CA ALA A 54 7.50 -10.92 23.68
C ALA A 54 6.22 -11.48 23.03
N GLU A 55 5.08 -11.36 23.71
CA GLU A 55 3.76 -11.74 23.18
C GLU A 55 3.41 -10.93 21.94
N GLY A 56 3.58 -9.60 21.97
CA GLY A 56 3.33 -8.77 20.80
C GLY A 56 4.24 -9.07 19.61
N TRP A 57 5.47 -9.52 19.83
CA TRP A 57 6.35 -10.01 18.76
C TRP A 57 5.92 -11.39 18.25
N HIS A 58 5.49 -12.28 19.15
CA HIS A 58 4.99 -13.60 18.79
C HIS A 58 3.72 -13.50 17.91
N GLU A 59 2.77 -12.65 18.27
CA GLU A 59 1.55 -12.42 17.48
C GLU A 59 1.88 -11.89 16.08
N LYS A 60 2.80 -10.92 15.99
CA LYS A 60 3.25 -10.38 14.69
C LYS A 60 3.93 -11.45 13.84
N TYR A 61 4.78 -12.28 14.46
CA TYR A 61 5.42 -13.40 13.79
C TYR A 61 4.39 -14.39 13.26
N LYS A 62 3.41 -14.79 14.09
CA LYS A 62 2.34 -15.71 13.66
C LYS A 62 1.47 -15.13 12.55
N ALA A 63 1.15 -13.84 12.63
CA ALA A 63 0.43 -13.16 11.55
C ALA A 63 1.24 -13.13 10.25
N LEU A 64 2.56 -12.94 10.33
CA LEU A 64 3.44 -12.95 9.17
C LEU A 64 3.57 -14.36 8.57
N GLU A 65 3.75 -15.38 9.40
CA GLU A 65 3.82 -16.80 9.01
C GLU A 65 2.55 -17.22 8.26
N THR A 66 1.37 -16.91 8.80
CA THR A 66 0.09 -17.21 8.15
C THR A 66 -0.04 -16.48 6.80
N ARG A 67 0.30 -15.19 6.74
CA ARG A 67 0.24 -14.42 5.48
C ARG A 67 1.18 -14.99 4.44
N HIS A 68 2.40 -15.34 4.83
CA HIS A 68 3.38 -15.97 3.95
C HIS A 68 2.83 -17.27 3.37
N GLY A 69 2.26 -18.15 4.20
CA GLY A 69 1.63 -19.39 3.74
C GLY A 69 0.51 -19.16 2.72
N ILE A 70 -0.36 -18.16 2.97
CA ILE A 70 -1.42 -17.80 2.02
C ILE A 70 -0.84 -17.31 0.69
N THR A 71 0.15 -16.41 0.74
CA THR A 71 0.79 -15.87 -0.46
C THR A 71 1.49 -16.96 -1.27
N GLU A 72 2.16 -17.90 -0.63
CA GLU A 72 2.81 -19.03 -1.30
C GLU A 72 1.79 -19.91 -2.03
N LEU A 73 0.67 -20.23 -1.39
CA LEU A 73 -0.42 -20.99 -2.04
C LEU A 73 -1.03 -20.24 -3.22
N GLN A 74 -1.24 -18.93 -3.09
CA GLN A 74 -1.73 -18.08 -4.18
C GLN A 74 -0.75 -18.04 -5.35
N PHE A 75 0.56 -17.99 -5.07
CA PHE A 75 1.60 -18.00 -6.09
C PHE A 75 1.61 -19.32 -6.86
N GLN A 76 1.55 -20.45 -6.16
CA GLN A 76 1.47 -21.78 -6.78
C GLN A 76 0.22 -21.94 -7.65
N GLN A 77 -0.93 -21.44 -7.18
CA GLN A 77 -2.17 -21.45 -7.97
C GLN A 77 -2.03 -20.61 -9.25
N LEU A 78 -1.45 -19.41 -9.15
CA LEU A 78 -1.25 -18.53 -10.29
C LEU A 78 -0.28 -19.14 -11.32
N GLN A 79 0.78 -19.79 -10.84
CA GLN A 79 1.73 -20.49 -11.70
C GLN A 79 1.05 -21.63 -12.49
N ALA A 80 0.23 -22.45 -11.82
CA ALA A 80 -0.53 -23.51 -12.48
C ALA A 80 -1.52 -22.95 -13.53
N GLN A 81 -2.20 -21.84 -13.22
CA GLN A 81 -3.10 -21.17 -14.17
C GLN A 81 -2.35 -20.63 -15.39
N HIS A 82 -1.18 -20.01 -15.16
CA HIS A 82 -0.34 -19.49 -16.23
C HIS A 82 0.16 -20.61 -17.15
N GLU A 83 0.63 -21.74 -16.58
CA GLU A 83 1.05 -22.89 -17.37
C GLU A 83 -0.09 -23.47 -18.21
N LYS A 84 -1.29 -23.59 -17.62
CA LYS A 84 -2.48 -24.05 -18.35
C LYS A 84 -2.79 -23.11 -19.51
N LEU A 85 -2.86 -21.80 -19.25
CA LEU A 85 -3.15 -20.81 -20.28
C LEU A 85 -2.12 -20.83 -21.40
N LYS A 86 -0.84 -21.01 -21.08
CA LYS A 86 0.24 -21.14 -22.06
C LYS A 86 0.05 -22.38 -22.95
N ARG A 87 -0.34 -23.52 -22.37
CA ARG A 87 -0.64 -24.74 -23.14
C ARG A 87 -1.84 -24.52 -24.06
N ASP A 88 -2.92 -23.97 -23.53
CA ASP A 88 -4.15 -23.70 -24.29
C ASP A 88 -3.89 -22.72 -25.45
N TYR A 89 -3.10 -21.67 -25.20
CA TYR A 89 -2.67 -20.71 -26.23
C TYR A 89 -1.84 -21.38 -27.32
N ASN A 90 -0.84 -22.18 -26.95
CA ASN A 90 -0.02 -22.89 -27.92
C ASN A 90 -0.86 -23.86 -28.77
N ALA A 91 -1.77 -24.61 -28.13
CA ALA A 91 -2.66 -25.53 -28.83
C ALA A 91 -3.57 -24.78 -29.83
N LEU A 92 -4.11 -23.62 -29.45
CA LEU A 92 -4.90 -22.78 -30.34
C LEU A 92 -4.08 -22.26 -31.52
N MET A 93 -2.84 -21.82 -31.27
CA MET A 93 -1.95 -21.34 -32.33
C MET A 93 -1.60 -22.45 -33.32
N GLU A 94 -1.36 -23.67 -32.85
CA GLU A 94 -1.13 -24.82 -33.74
C GLU A 94 -2.40 -25.18 -34.54
N GLN A 95 -3.59 -25.13 -33.93
CA GLN A 95 -4.85 -25.32 -34.66
C GLN A 95 -5.06 -24.25 -35.74
N MET A 96 -4.75 -22.99 -35.45
CA MET A 96 -4.85 -21.92 -36.44
C MET A 96 -3.86 -22.11 -37.60
N ARG A 97 -2.63 -22.57 -37.33
CA ARG A 97 -1.65 -22.91 -38.37
C ARG A 97 -2.12 -24.08 -39.23
N ALA A 98 -2.54 -25.17 -38.61
CA ALA A 98 -3.05 -26.35 -39.32
C ALA A 98 -4.30 -26.00 -40.17
N GLY A 99 -5.19 -25.16 -39.65
CA GLY A 99 -6.36 -24.66 -40.38
C GLY A 99 -6.00 -23.73 -41.54
N ALA A 100 -4.93 -22.94 -41.42
CA ALA A 100 -4.41 -22.10 -42.50
C ALA A 100 -3.70 -22.91 -43.60
N GLU A 101 -3.05 -24.03 -43.24
CA GLU A 101 -2.41 -24.96 -44.18
C GLU A 101 -3.42 -25.88 -44.90
N SER A 102 -4.59 -26.09 -44.28
CA SER A 102 -5.75 -26.77 -44.88
C SER A 102 -6.36 -25.90 -46.00
N ASN A 103 -5.79 -25.99 -47.21
CA ASN A 103 -6.24 -25.41 -48.48
C ASN A 103 -7.76 -25.11 -48.55
N VAL A 104 -8.13 -23.85 -48.28
CA VAL A 104 -9.43 -23.32 -48.71
C VAL A 104 -9.31 -23.03 -50.21
N ILE A 105 -9.78 -23.96 -51.05
CA ILE A 105 -9.91 -23.71 -52.49
C ILE A 105 -11.07 -22.72 -52.68
N PRO A 106 -10.84 -21.50 -53.19
CA PRO A 106 -11.94 -20.59 -53.49
C PRO A 106 -12.77 -21.20 -54.62
N ILE A 107 -14.07 -21.41 -54.36
CA ILE A 107 -15.02 -21.82 -55.38
C ILE A 107 -15.05 -20.70 -56.43
N GLN A 108 -14.48 -20.95 -57.61
CA GLN A 108 -14.62 -20.03 -58.74
C GLN A 108 -16.11 -19.94 -59.07
N LYS A 109 -16.68 -18.73 -58.91
CA LYS A 109 -18.01 -18.41 -59.40
C LYS A 109 -17.98 -18.63 -60.92
N GLY A 110 -18.58 -19.72 -61.38
CA GLY A 110 -18.76 -19.98 -62.80
C GLY A 110 -19.50 -18.81 -63.42
N SER A 111 -18.92 -18.22 -64.47
CA SER A 111 -19.63 -17.29 -65.33
C SER A 111 -20.65 -18.07 -66.15
N SER A 112 -21.93 -17.77 -65.97
CA SER A 112 -23.00 -18.06 -66.93
C SER A 112 -23.89 -16.83 -67.02
#